data_AF-A0A8X8AI44-F1
#
_entry.id   AF-A0A8X8AI44-F1
#
_cell.length_a   1.000
_cell.length_b   1.000
_cell.length_c   1.000
_cell.angle_alpha   90.00
_cell.angle_beta   90.00
_cell.angle_gamma   90.00
#
_symmetry.space_group_name_H-M   'P 1'
#
loop_
_entity.id
_entity.type
_entity.pdbx_description
1 polymer ?
#
loop_
_entity_poly.entity_id
_entity_poly.type
_entity_poly.pdbx_seq_one_letter_code
_entity_poly.pdbx_strand_id
1 'polypeptide(L)'
;MATLSAYSSPPWPNPDPNPDLLAPQDELDSQTQSPSEPQSYGSLSSIMPPNPNPNPNPNPFSNYNTSISSQPQPTSQAPPISLLHVSFNQDSGCFAAGTDHGFRIYNCDPFREIFRRDFDGSGNSGGGIGAVEMLFRCNVLALVGGGPDPQYPPNKVMIWDDHQSRCIGELSFRSEVRSVKLRRDRIIVVLEQKIFVYNFADLKVLHQIETIANPKGLCAVSHGAGSLVLACPGLQKGQVRVEHYASKRTKFIMTHDSRTACFALTQDGQLLATASTKGTLVRIFNTADGTLLQELRRGADRAEIYSLAFSSTAQWLAVSSDKGTVHVFSLKINPGSPVIDRSQITNEHNLAVTSPASSLSFFKGVLPKYFSSEWSLAQFHLIEGSQYIVAFGHQKNTVVILGLDGSFYRCQFDPVNGGEMTQLEYHNFLKPEAAF
;
A
#
# COMPACT_ATOMS: atom_id res chain seq x y z
N MET A 1 17.16 9.75 -22.99
CA MET A 1 18.15 10.43 -22.12
C MET A 1 17.40 11.13 -21.01
N ALA A 2 17.81 10.90 -19.77
CA ALA A 2 17.45 11.75 -18.63
C ALA A 2 18.62 12.73 -18.40
N THR A 3 18.32 13.96 -17.99
CA THR A 3 19.32 14.99 -17.69
C THR A 3 19.65 14.96 -16.20
N LEU A 4 20.88 14.57 -15.86
CA LEU A 4 21.38 14.63 -14.48
C LEU A 4 21.87 16.04 -14.15
N SER A 5 21.14 16.76 -13.29
CA SER A 5 21.64 17.98 -12.64
C SER A 5 22.54 17.60 -11.47
N ALA A 6 23.83 17.39 -11.73
CA ALA A 6 24.79 16.95 -10.73
C ALA A 6 25.21 18.09 -9.78
N TYR A 7 24.61 18.12 -8.58
CA TYR A 7 25.26 18.71 -7.41
C TYR A 7 26.14 17.66 -6.73
N SER A 8 27.31 18.06 -6.26
CA SER A 8 28.28 17.17 -5.61
C SER A 8 27.90 16.90 -4.14
N SER A 9 27.12 15.85 -3.91
CA SER A 9 26.81 15.38 -2.54
C SER A 9 28.00 14.64 -1.90
N PRO A 10 28.18 14.73 -0.57
CA PRO A 10 29.08 13.84 0.18
C PRO A 10 28.60 12.37 0.11
N PRO A 11 29.45 11.39 0.46
CA PRO A 11 29.05 9.98 0.50
C PRO A 11 27.84 9.76 1.44
N TRP A 12 26.87 8.98 0.96
CA TRP A 12 25.65 8.66 1.70
C TRP A 12 25.95 7.86 2.98
N PRO A 13 25.26 8.13 4.10
CA PRO A 13 25.28 7.23 5.24
C PRO A 13 24.66 5.88 4.87
N ASN A 14 25.21 4.82 5.44
CA ASN A 14 24.66 3.47 5.33
C ASN A 14 23.30 3.43 6.07
N PRO A 15 22.23 2.78 5.54
CA PRO A 15 20.96 2.70 6.23
C PRO A 15 21.04 1.71 7.41
N ASP A 16 21.48 2.20 8.57
CA ASP A 16 21.62 1.41 9.80
C ASP A 16 20.27 0.91 10.32
N PRO A 17 20.10 -0.42 10.51
CA PRO A 17 18.88 -0.99 11.07
C PRO A 17 19.01 -1.11 12.60
N ASN A 18 18.88 0.00 13.34
CA ASN A 18 18.85 -0.04 14.81
C ASN A 18 17.45 -0.44 15.31
N PRO A 19 17.26 -1.58 16.00
CA PRO A 19 15.93 -2.12 16.30
C PRO A 19 15.39 -1.78 17.70
N ASP A 20 16.20 -1.17 18.58
CA ASP A 20 15.86 -0.95 19.98
C ASP A 20 15.65 0.54 20.31
N LEU A 21 14.40 0.92 20.62
CA LEU A 21 14.04 2.01 21.53
C LEU A 21 12.54 1.93 21.90
N LEU A 22 12.21 2.40 23.12
CA LEU A 22 10.87 2.47 23.73
C LEU A 22 10.28 1.15 24.30
N ALA A 23 10.90 0.65 25.37
CA ALA A 23 10.15 0.14 26.52
C ALA A 23 9.98 1.28 27.55
N PRO A 24 8.86 1.35 28.31
CA PRO A 24 8.68 2.36 29.35
C PRO A 24 9.48 2.03 30.61
N GLN A 25 9.98 3.05 31.30
CA GLN A 25 10.40 2.95 32.70
C GLN A 25 9.51 3.86 33.54
N ASP A 26 8.88 3.29 34.57
CA ASP A 26 8.32 4.05 35.68
C ASP A 26 9.45 4.55 36.59
N GLU A 27 9.37 5.78 37.08
CA GLU A 27 9.91 6.13 38.41
C GLU A 27 9.13 7.29 39.04
N LEU A 28 9.27 7.47 40.36
CA LEU A 28 8.24 8.05 41.23
C LEU A 28 8.73 9.32 41.97
N ASP A 29 7.79 10.23 42.22
CA ASP A 29 7.79 11.30 43.25
C ASP A 29 9.00 12.25 43.38
N SER A 30 8.71 13.55 43.29
CA SER A 30 9.09 14.48 44.38
C SER A 30 8.19 15.72 44.40
N GLN A 31 7.73 16.10 45.59
CA GLN A 31 6.93 17.32 45.80
C GLN A 31 7.83 18.52 46.13
N THR A 32 7.45 19.73 45.70
CA THR A 32 7.73 20.94 46.49
C THR A 32 6.72 22.06 46.17
N GLN A 33 6.59 23.01 47.08
CA GLN A 33 5.49 23.99 47.15
C GLN A 33 5.80 25.29 46.41
N SER A 34 4.76 26.06 46.07
CA SER A 34 4.85 27.48 45.69
C SER A 34 3.72 28.30 46.36
N PRO A 35 3.98 29.55 46.82
CA PRO A 35 2.97 30.38 47.48
C PRO A 35 2.38 31.51 46.60
N SER A 36 1.05 31.64 46.68
CA SER A 36 0.20 32.85 46.59
C SER A 36 0.70 34.19 46.02
N GLU A 37 -0.10 34.73 45.07
CA GLU A 37 -0.62 36.11 44.91
C GLU A 37 0.22 37.37 45.30
N PRO A 38 0.06 38.48 44.55
CA PRO A 38 -0.87 39.52 45.03
C PRO A 38 -1.78 40.16 43.95
N GLN A 39 -2.82 40.87 44.40
CA GLN A 39 -3.83 41.52 43.55
C GLN A 39 -3.55 43.01 43.25
N SER A 40 -4.20 43.50 42.19
CA SER A 40 -4.61 44.87 41.82
C SER A 40 -4.17 46.09 42.65
N TYR A 41 -3.93 47.22 41.97
CA TYR A 41 -4.70 48.48 42.12
C TYR A 41 -4.49 49.40 40.90
N GLY A 42 -5.37 50.38 40.67
CA GLY A 42 -5.27 51.35 39.56
C GLY A 42 -6.05 52.65 39.81
N SER A 43 -5.74 53.71 39.04
CA SER A 43 -6.34 55.08 39.06
C SER A 43 -5.53 56.00 38.12
N LEU A 44 -5.99 57.14 37.57
CA LEU A 44 -7.30 57.83 37.56
C LEU A 44 -7.35 58.91 36.44
N SER A 45 -8.56 59.28 35.97
CA SER A 45 -8.95 60.61 35.42
C SER A 45 -8.34 61.11 34.08
N SER A 46 -8.91 62.07 33.32
CA SER A 46 -10.31 62.51 33.03
C SER A 46 -10.29 63.69 32.03
N ILE A 47 -11.36 63.97 31.24
CA ILE A 47 -11.91 65.32 30.88
C ILE A 47 -13.02 65.22 29.79
N MET A 48 -14.04 66.10 29.88
CA MET A 48 -15.21 66.33 28.99
C MET A 48 -15.88 67.68 29.41
N PRO A 49 -17.04 68.18 28.88
CA PRO A 49 -17.95 67.73 27.80
C PRO A 49 -17.94 68.81 26.66
N PRO A 50 -19.00 69.50 26.11
CA PRO A 50 -20.48 69.46 26.17
C PRO A 50 -21.19 69.26 24.79
N ASN A 51 -22.28 69.99 24.50
CA ASN A 51 -23.25 69.84 23.37
C ASN A 51 -24.02 71.20 23.18
N PRO A 52 -24.75 71.51 22.06
CA PRO A 52 -26.22 71.22 22.01
C PRO A 52 -26.93 71.07 20.62
N ASN A 53 -27.96 70.19 20.55
CA ASN A 53 -29.38 70.32 20.07
C ASN A 53 -29.84 71.34 18.96
N PRO A 54 -31.05 71.22 18.31
CA PRO A 54 -32.26 70.46 18.71
C PRO A 54 -33.13 69.71 17.63
N ASN A 55 -33.98 68.79 18.11
CA ASN A 55 -35.43 68.47 17.83
C ASN A 55 -36.19 69.03 16.58
N PRO A 56 -37.27 68.37 16.07
CA PRO A 56 -38.44 67.93 16.87
C PRO A 56 -39.07 66.53 16.56
N ASN A 57 -40.09 66.18 17.36
CA ASN A 57 -40.89 64.93 17.36
C ASN A 57 -42.38 65.25 17.01
N PRO A 58 -43.26 64.30 16.60
CA PRO A 58 -43.87 63.36 17.57
C PRO A 58 -44.16 61.91 17.10
N ASN A 59 -44.35 61.04 18.10
CA ASN A 59 -44.89 59.67 18.11
C ASN A 59 -46.34 59.51 17.55
N PRO A 60 -46.92 58.28 17.43
CA PRO A 60 -46.38 56.94 17.77
C PRO A 60 -46.52 55.87 16.65
N PHE A 61 -45.85 54.71 16.81
CA PHE A 61 -46.53 53.43 17.09
C PHE A 61 -45.52 52.32 17.42
N SER A 62 -45.91 51.41 18.31
CA SER A 62 -45.07 50.35 18.86
C SER A 62 -44.98 49.11 17.97
N ASN A 63 -43.80 48.49 17.92
CA ASN A 63 -43.73 47.03 18.09
C ASN A 63 -42.39 46.62 18.71
N TYR A 64 -42.43 45.62 19.59
CA TYR A 64 -41.24 45.02 20.17
C TYR A 64 -40.51 44.19 19.11
N ASN A 65 -39.17 44.20 19.13
CA ASN A 65 -38.40 43.11 18.56
C ASN A 65 -37.18 42.84 19.44
N THR A 66 -37.00 41.58 19.81
CA THR A 66 -35.99 41.13 20.78
C THR A 66 -34.58 41.20 20.22
N SER A 67 -33.61 41.55 21.07
CA SER A 67 -32.19 41.45 20.76
C SER A 67 -31.78 39.98 20.60
N ILE A 68 -31.60 39.53 19.35
CA ILE A 68 -31.06 38.20 19.07
C ILE A 68 -29.57 38.20 19.40
N SER A 69 -29.17 37.31 20.31
CA SER A 69 -27.76 37.03 20.60
C SER A 69 -27.08 36.49 19.34
N SER A 70 -25.94 37.08 18.96
CA SER A 70 -25.11 36.58 17.86
C SER A 70 -24.49 35.25 18.26
N GLN A 71 -25.03 34.14 17.75
CA GLN A 71 -24.40 32.84 17.87
C GLN A 71 -22.99 32.87 17.24
N PRO A 72 -21.99 32.18 17.82
CA PRO A 72 -20.72 31.98 17.15
C PRO A 72 -20.97 31.22 15.84
N GLN A 73 -20.33 31.67 14.75
CA GLN A 73 -20.39 30.92 13.49
C GLN A 73 -19.80 29.52 13.70
N PRO A 74 -20.38 28.46 13.09
CA PRO A 74 -19.70 27.18 13.04
C PRO A 74 -18.36 27.37 12.33
N THR A 75 -17.27 26.90 12.95
CA THR A 75 -15.93 26.93 12.36
C THR A 75 -15.99 26.26 10.99
N SER A 76 -15.46 26.92 9.96
CA SER A 76 -15.36 26.35 8.62
C SER A 76 -14.53 25.07 8.70
N GLN A 77 -15.19 23.92 8.56
CA GLN A 77 -14.51 22.64 8.51
C GLN A 77 -13.50 22.68 7.35
N ALA A 78 -12.27 22.26 7.61
CA ALA A 78 -11.26 22.10 6.56
C ALA A 78 -11.81 21.16 5.48
N PRO A 79 -11.47 21.38 4.19
CA PRO A 79 -11.98 20.55 3.11
C PRO A 79 -11.64 19.06 3.35
N PRO A 80 -12.55 18.13 3.02
CA PRO A 80 -12.35 16.71 3.27
C PRO A 80 -11.19 16.17 2.42
N ILE A 81 -10.14 15.70 3.10
CA ILE A 81 -8.90 15.18 2.51
C ILE A 81 -9.20 14.06 1.50
N SER A 82 -8.77 14.23 0.26
CA SER A 82 -8.87 13.22 -0.79
C SER A 82 -7.68 12.25 -0.75
N LEU A 83 -7.97 10.96 -0.64
CA LEU A 83 -6.99 9.88 -0.63
C LEU A 83 -6.68 9.44 -2.06
N LEU A 84 -5.44 9.66 -2.51
CA LEU A 84 -4.98 9.41 -3.87
C LEU A 84 -4.29 8.04 -4.01
N HIS A 85 -3.63 7.56 -2.95
CA HIS A 85 -2.82 6.34 -2.97
C HIS A 85 -2.81 5.64 -1.61
N VAL A 86 -2.84 4.30 -1.60
CA VAL A 86 -2.51 3.47 -0.44
C VAL A 86 -1.56 2.34 -0.84
N SER A 87 -0.58 2.03 0.02
CA SER A 87 0.37 0.95 -0.20
C SER A 87 0.92 0.41 1.12
N PHE A 88 0.93 -0.92 1.28
CA PHE A 88 1.73 -1.57 2.33
C PHE A 88 3.22 -1.42 2.03
N ASN A 89 4.04 -1.40 3.08
CA ASN A 89 5.48 -1.63 2.97
C ASN A 89 5.80 -3.11 2.66
N GLN A 90 7.06 -3.41 2.41
CA GLN A 90 7.57 -4.70 1.93
C GLN A 90 7.36 -5.88 2.91
N ASP A 91 7.11 -5.60 4.19
CA ASP A 91 6.80 -6.59 5.23
C ASP A 91 5.33 -6.53 5.71
N SER A 92 4.52 -5.62 5.16
CA SER A 92 3.13 -5.35 5.57
C SER A 92 2.95 -4.91 7.04
N GLY A 93 4.04 -4.54 7.73
CA GLY A 93 4.03 -4.01 9.09
C GLY A 93 3.70 -2.51 9.17
N CYS A 94 3.80 -1.80 8.05
CA CYS A 94 3.39 -0.40 7.90
C CYS A 94 2.64 -0.19 6.58
N PHE A 95 1.94 0.94 6.46
CA PHE A 95 1.41 1.40 5.18
C PHE A 95 1.57 2.92 5.01
N ALA A 96 1.61 3.34 3.75
CA ALA A 96 1.62 4.74 3.35
C ALA A 96 0.28 5.14 2.72
N ALA A 97 -0.13 6.38 2.96
CA ALA A 97 -1.26 7.04 2.34
C ALA A 97 -0.79 8.34 1.66
N GLY A 98 -1.03 8.47 0.36
CA GLY A 98 -0.79 9.71 -0.40
C GLY A 98 -2.10 10.45 -0.61
N THR A 99 -2.11 11.76 -0.36
CA THR A 99 -3.31 12.61 -0.37
C THR A 99 -3.14 13.83 -1.28
N ASP A 100 -4.24 14.54 -1.53
CA ASP A 100 -4.28 15.85 -2.19
C ASP A 100 -3.46 16.95 -1.48
N HIS A 101 -3.18 16.77 -0.19
CA HIS A 101 -2.44 17.72 0.64
C HIS A 101 -1.16 17.15 1.27
N GLY A 102 -0.60 16.04 0.75
CA GLY A 102 0.67 15.49 1.21
C GLY A 102 0.67 13.98 1.39
N PHE A 103 1.29 13.47 2.46
CA PHE A 103 1.33 12.04 2.74
C PHE A 103 1.44 11.69 4.23
N ARG A 104 1.03 10.46 4.57
CA ARG A 104 0.98 9.91 5.94
C ARG A 104 1.52 8.49 5.97
N ILE A 105 2.20 8.13 7.05
CA ILE A 105 2.74 6.79 7.29
C ILE A 105 2.15 6.22 8.58
N TYR A 106 1.63 5.00 8.51
CA TYR A 106 0.97 4.29 9.61
C TYR A 106 1.67 2.97 9.93
N ASN A 107 1.64 2.58 11.20
CA ASN A 107 2.01 1.24 11.66
C ASN A 107 0.76 0.35 11.66
N CYS A 108 0.88 -0.91 11.22
CA CYS A 108 -0.26 -1.83 11.16
C CYS A 108 -0.57 -2.50 12.51
N ASP A 109 0.43 -2.72 13.37
CA ASP A 109 0.24 -3.42 14.65
C ASP A 109 1.21 -2.92 15.75
N PRO A 110 0.73 -2.27 16.82
CA PRO A 110 -0.62 -1.72 16.98
C PRO A 110 -0.91 -0.65 15.91
N PHE A 111 -2.17 -0.47 15.53
CA PHE A 111 -2.56 0.59 14.59
C PHE A 111 -2.24 1.98 15.18
N ARG A 112 -1.49 2.80 14.43
CA ARG A 112 -1.26 4.23 14.74
C ARG A 112 -0.67 4.98 13.55
N GLU A 113 -0.95 6.29 13.45
CA GLU A 113 -0.13 7.20 12.64
C GLU A 113 1.29 7.26 13.25
N ILE A 114 2.32 7.08 12.43
CA ILE A 114 3.73 7.24 12.85
C ILE A 114 4.14 8.69 12.63
N PHE A 115 3.85 9.21 11.43
CA PHE A 115 4.04 10.61 11.07
C PHE A 115 3.25 10.97 9.82
N ARG A 116 3.15 12.27 9.55
CA ARG A 116 2.72 12.81 8.26
C ARG A 116 3.59 13.98 7.82
N ARG A 117 3.44 14.36 6.56
CA ARG A 117 3.91 15.64 6.00
C ARG A 117 2.76 16.19 5.16
N ASP A 118 2.13 17.23 5.68
CA ASP A 118 1.11 17.99 4.97
C ASP A 118 1.84 19.11 4.19
N PHE A 119 1.50 19.33 2.91
CA PHE A 119 2.08 20.32 2.01
C PHE A 119 1.05 21.42 1.73
N ASP A 120 1.38 22.66 2.09
CA ASP A 120 0.45 23.79 2.18
C ASP A 120 0.17 24.52 0.85
N GLY A 121 0.74 24.04 -0.26
CA GLY A 121 0.61 24.65 -1.59
C GLY A 121 1.29 26.03 -1.72
N SER A 122 2.18 26.39 -0.79
CA SER A 122 2.79 27.72 -0.78
C SER A 122 3.80 27.93 -1.92
N GLY A 123 3.34 28.57 -3.00
CA GLY A 123 4.19 29.02 -4.11
C GLY A 123 4.14 28.13 -5.35
N ASN A 124 3.12 28.33 -6.18
CA ASN A 124 2.96 27.74 -7.53
C ASN A 124 3.08 26.21 -7.63
N SER A 125 2.97 25.50 -6.51
CA SER A 125 3.08 24.05 -6.39
C SER A 125 1.85 23.56 -5.63
N GLY A 126 1.25 22.43 -6.05
CA GLY A 126 0.13 21.86 -5.30
C GLY A 126 0.57 21.08 -4.06
N GLY A 127 -0.36 20.43 -3.38
CA GLY A 127 -0.06 19.54 -2.25
C GLY A 127 0.02 18.04 -2.61
N GLY A 128 -0.50 17.67 -3.79
CA GLY A 128 -0.94 16.30 -4.06
C GLY A 128 0.18 15.29 -4.32
N ILE A 129 0.11 14.14 -3.65
CA ILE A 129 1.03 13.00 -3.78
C ILE A 129 0.27 11.76 -4.25
N GLY A 130 0.38 11.44 -5.54
CA GLY A 130 -0.31 10.33 -6.19
C GLY A 130 0.37 8.96 -6.08
N ALA A 131 1.61 8.90 -5.59
CA ALA A 131 2.23 7.65 -5.14
C ALA A 131 3.22 7.89 -3.99
N VAL A 132 3.18 7.00 -3.01
CA VAL A 132 4.11 6.95 -1.86
C VAL A 132 4.57 5.50 -1.71
N GLU A 133 5.87 5.25 -1.86
CA GLU A 133 6.45 3.92 -1.70
C GLU A 133 7.51 3.95 -0.59
N MET A 134 7.31 3.13 0.44
CA MET A 134 8.23 3.00 1.56
C MET A 134 9.43 2.11 1.21
N LEU A 135 10.55 2.26 1.92
CA LEU A 135 11.62 1.26 1.97
C LEU A 135 11.62 0.57 3.35
N PHE A 136 10.87 -0.52 3.49
CA PHE A 136 10.61 -1.25 4.73
C PHE A 136 10.11 -0.34 5.86
N ARG A 137 10.98 -0.01 6.83
CA ARG A 137 10.74 0.95 7.93
C ARG A 137 11.84 2.03 7.98
N CYS A 138 12.57 2.23 6.88
CA CYS A 138 13.59 3.28 6.77
C CYS A 138 12.94 4.67 6.59
N ASN A 139 13.71 5.71 6.88
CA ASN A 139 13.38 7.12 6.64
C ASN A 139 13.28 7.51 5.15
N VAL A 140 13.66 6.61 4.22
CA VAL A 140 13.68 6.89 2.78
C VAL A 140 12.41 6.42 2.10
N LEU A 141 11.76 7.33 1.38
CA LEU A 141 10.54 7.12 0.60
C LEU A 141 10.77 7.50 -0.86
N ALA A 142 9.96 6.94 -1.76
CA ALA A 142 9.80 7.46 -3.12
C ALA A 142 8.42 8.08 -3.30
N LEU A 143 8.38 9.33 -3.75
CA LEU A 143 7.17 10.13 -3.95
C LEU A 143 6.98 10.44 -5.44
N VAL A 144 5.73 10.43 -5.90
CA VAL A 144 5.31 10.98 -7.20
C VAL A 144 4.11 11.88 -6.94
N GLY A 145 4.13 13.10 -7.48
CA GLY A 145 2.99 14.02 -7.35
C GLY A 145 1.80 13.57 -8.20
N GLY A 146 0.59 13.84 -7.72
CA GLY A 146 -0.65 13.47 -8.41
C GLY A 146 -1.87 14.14 -7.78
N GLY A 147 -3.06 13.75 -8.24
CA GLY A 147 -4.28 14.52 -7.96
C GLY A 147 -4.42 15.74 -8.88
N PRO A 148 -5.39 16.64 -8.64
CA PRO A 148 -5.60 17.84 -9.45
C PRO A 148 -4.42 18.82 -9.37
N ASP A 149 -3.93 19.04 -8.15
CA ASP A 149 -2.88 20.00 -7.82
C ASP A 149 -1.66 19.27 -7.21
N PRO A 150 -0.74 18.74 -8.02
CA PRO A 150 0.36 17.91 -7.53
C PRO A 150 1.54 18.73 -6.97
N GLN A 151 2.16 18.22 -5.91
CA GLN A 151 3.37 18.83 -5.30
C GLN A 151 4.63 18.63 -6.15
N TYR A 152 4.68 17.58 -6.96
CA TYR A 152 5.80 17.27 -7.86
C TYR A 152 5.29 16.90 -9.25
N PRO A 153 6.03 17.15 -10.35
CA PRO A 153 5.59 16.74 -11.67
C PRO A 153 5.36 15.23 -11.75
N PRO A 154 4.24 14.74 -12.32
CA PRO A 154 3.90 13.31 -12.35
C PRO A 154 4.83 12.45 -13.21
N ASN A 155 5.75 13.08 -13.96
CA ASN A 155 6.84 12.44 -14.69
C ASN A 155 8.17 12.41 -13.91
N LYS A 156 8.18 12.74 -12.62
CA LYS A 156 9.34 12.61 -11.72
C LYS A 156 9.07 11.63 -10.58
N VAL A 157 10.11 10.90 -10.19
CA VAL A 157 10.16 10.23 -8.87
C VAL A 157 11.10 11.03 -7.99
N MET A 158 10.61 11.50 -6.85
CA MET A 158 11.41 12.18 -5.84
C MET A 158 11.82 11.16 -4.77
N ILE A 159 13.11 11.11 -4.45
CA ILE A 159 13.62 10.33 -3.32
C ILE A 159 13.62 11.25 -2.10
N TRP A 160 12.78 10.95 -1.12
CA TRP A 160 12.57 11.75 0.08
C TRP A 160 13.28 11.09 1.27
N ASP A 161 13.97 11.90 2.08
CA ASP A 161 14.46 11.51 3.40
C ASP A 161 13.62 12.25 4.44
N ASP A 162 12.87 11.52 5.25
CA ASP A 162 11.96 12.10 6.23
C ASP A 162 12.65 12.67 7.46
N HIS A 163 13.78 12.08 7.87
CA HIS A 163 14.62 12.58 8.95
C HIS A 163 15.26 13.92 8.56
N GLN A 164 15.63 14.10 7.30
CA GLN A 164 16.05 15.40 6.74
C GLN A 164 14.86 16.27 6.26
N SER A 165 13.64 15.72 6.25
CA SER A 165 12.40 16.31 5.71
C SER A 165 12.58 17.02 4.37
N ARG A 166 13.27 16.37 3.42
CA ARG A 166 13.55 16.94 2.08
C ARG A 166 13.74 15.88 1.00
N CYS A 167 13.60 16.30 -0.25
CA CYS A 167 14.09 15.52 -1.38
C CYS A 167 15.63 15.46 -1.35
N ILE A 168 16.17 14.25 -1.43
CA ILE A 168 17.60 13.95 -1.49
C ILE A 168 18.06 13.50 -2.89
N GLY A 169 17.13 13.19 -3.79
CA GLY A 169 17.41 12.93 -5.20
C GLY A 169 16.13 12.96 -6.05
N GLU A 170 16.29 12.99 -7.39
CA GLU A 170 15.17 12.86 -8.33
C GLU A 170 15.52 11.99 -9.55
N LEU A 171 14.50 11.37 -10.12
CA LEU A 171 14.56 10.66 -11.40
C LEU A 171 13.51 11.26 -12.35
N SER A 172 13.96 11.92 -13.42
CA SER A 172 13.11 12.64 -14.37
C SER A 172 12.86 11.84 -15.66
N PHE A 173 11.59 11.67 -16.05
CA PHE A 173 11.14 10.88 -17.20
C PHE A 173 10.41 11.73 -18.27
N ARG A 174 10.20 11.14 -19.46
CA ARG A 174 9.51 11.80 -20.60
C ARG A 174 8.00 11.52 -20.66
N SER A 175 7.49 10.75 -19.72
CA SER A 175 6.07 10.42 -19.56
C SER A 175 5.77 10.29 -18.07
N GLU A 176 4.49 10.29 -17.72
CA GLU A 176 4.00 10.02 -16.37
C GLU A 176 4.55 8.69 -15.82
N VAL A 177 4.85 8.69 -14.53
CA VAL A 177 5.18 7.49 -13.76
C VAL A 177 3.88 6.82 -13.35
N ARG A 178 3.71 5.55 -13.73
CA ARG A 178 2.52 4.73 -13.42
C ARG A 178 2.66 3.97 -12.11
N SER A 179 3.88 3.65 -11.67
CA SER A 179 4.18 3.07 -10.36
C SER A 179 5.68 3.17 -10.05
N VAL A 180 6.04 3.05 -8.78
CA VAL A 180 7.42 2.85 -8.30
C VAL A 180 7.43 1.61 -7.41
N LYS A 181 8.55 0.90 -7.31
CA LYS A 181 8.79 -0.12 -6.28
C LYS A 181 10.21 0.03 -5.72
N LEU A 182 10.34 -0.01 -4.41
CA LEU A 182 11.62 0.11 -3.70
C LEU A 182 12.10 -1.22 -3.13
N ARG A 183 13.42 -1.42 -3.18
CA ARG A 183 14.16 -2.53 -2.57
C ARG A 183 15.52 -2.00 -2.11
N ARG A 184 16.13 -2.58 -1.08
CA ARG A 184 17.38 -2.08 -0.44
C ARG A 184 18.51 -1.77 -1.42
N ASP A 185 18.60 -2.49 -2.53
CA ASP A 185 19.60 -2.31 -3.59
C ASP A 185 19.05 -1.77 -4.92
N ARG A 186 17.72 -1.58 -5.07
CA ARG A 186 17.10 -1.21 -6.37
C ARG A 186 15.93 -0.24 -6.24
N ILE A 187 15.84 0.68 -7.21
CA ILE A 187 14.64 1.49 -7.47
C ILE A 187 14.08 1.02 -8.81
N ILE A 188 12.80 0.66 -8.84
CA ILE A 188 12.10 0.24 -10.07
C ILE A 188 11.05 1.30 -10.38
N VAL A 189 11.11 1.90 -11.56
CA VAL A 189 10.15 2.90 -12.01
C VAL A 189 9.39 2.38 -13.23
N VAL A 190 8.07 2.38 -13.15
CA VAL A 190 7.16 1.89 -14.19
C VAL A 190 6.55 3.07 -14.93
N LEU A 191 6.81 3.15 -16.23
CA LEU A 191 6.09 4.00 -17.17
C LEU A 191 5.12 3.13 -17.99
N GLU A 192 4.29 3.76 -18.83
CA GLU A 192 3.22 3.04 -19.54
C GLU A 192 3.70 1.93 -20.51
N GLN A 193 4.91 2.02 -21.07
CA GLN A 193 5.44 1.00 -21.99
C GLN A 193 6.88 0.55 -21.65
N LYS A 194 7.45 1.09 -20.57
CA LYS A 194 8.84 0.84 -20.17
C LYS A 194 8.99 0.81 -18.66
N ILE A 195 9.79 -0.14 -18.16
CA ILE A 195 10.21 -0.22 -16.77
C ILE A 195 11.72 0.03 -16.71
N PHE A 196 12.14 0.93 -15.84
CA PHE A 196 13.52 1.24 -15.55
C PHE A 196 13.91 0.63 -14.21
N VAL A 197 14.98 -0.17 -14.19
CA VAL A 197 15.57 -0.70 -12.96
C VAL A 197 16.89 0.03 -12.72
N TYR A 198 16.95 0.74 -11.61
CA TYR A 198 18.12 1.50 -11.15
C TYR A 198 18.83 0.79 -10.01
N ASN A 199 20.14 1.01 -9.89
CA ASN A 199 20.86 0.78 -8.63
C ASN A 199 20.45 1.85 -7.61
N PHE A 200 20.17 1.47 -6.37
CA PHE A 200 19.74 2.44 -5.34
C PHE A 200 20.88 3.38 -4.93
N ALA A 201 22.10 2.86 -4.78
CA ALA A 201 23.22 3.59 -4.16
C ALA A 201 23.85 4.70 -5.03
N ASP A 202 23.75 4.61 -6.35
CA ASP A 202 24.33 5.61 -7.28
C ASP A 202 23.39 6.07 -8.40
N LEU A 203 22.11 5.70 -8.32
CA LEU A 203 21.03 6.06 -9.25
C LEU A 203 21.34 5.77 -10.74
N LYS A 204 22.24 4.82 -11.04
CA LYS A 204 22.50 4.39 -12.43
C LYS A 204 21.44 3.41 -12.91
N VAL A 205 21.00 3.57 -14.16
CA VAL A 205 20.13 2.60 -14.85
C VAL A 205 20.91 1.30 -15.09
N LEU A 206 20.38 0.18 -14.59
CA LEU A 206 20.93 -1.16 -14.78
C LEU A 206 20.23 -1.91 -15.92
N HIS A 207 18.92 -1.74 -16.06
CA HIS A 207 18.11 -2.43 -17.08
C HIS A 207 16.93 -1.54 -17.51
N GLN A 208 16.62 -1.57 -18.81
CA GLN A 208 15.40 -1.00 -19.38
C GLN A 208 14.60 -2.13 -20.00
N ILE A 209 13.39 -2.34 -19.49
CA ILE A 209 12.47 -3.40 -19.91
C ILE A 209 11.35 -2.74 -20.71
N GLU A 210 11.14 -3.18 -21.96
CA GLU A 210 9.95 -2.81 -22.73
C GLU A 210 8.79 -3.76 -22.41
N THR A 211 7.59 -3.21 -22.31
CA THR A 211 6.35 -3.93 -21.98
C THR A 211 5.24 -3.60 -22.97
N ILE A 212 4.20 -4.44 -23.04
CA ILE A 212 2.90 -4.00 -23.55
C ILE A 212 2.37 -2.81 -22.71
N ALA A 213 1.43 -2.04 -23.25
CA ALA A 213 0.80 -0.92 -22.55
C ALA A 213 0.30 -1.32 -21.15
N ASN A 214 0.84 -0.62 -20.14
CA ASN A 214 0.73 -0.90 -18.71
C ASN A 214 0.18 0.33 -17.95
N PRO A 215 -1.06 0.78 -18.25
CA PRO A 215 -1.63 1.99 -17.65
C PRO A 215 -1.87 1.86 -16.14
N LYS A 216 -1.93 0.63 -15.59
CA LYS A 216 -2.01 0.37 -14.15
C LYS A 216 -0.65 0.29 -13.45
N GLY A 217 0.46 0.52 -14.15
CA GLY A 217 1.79 0.50 -13.55
C GLY A 217 2.23 -0.85 -12.98
N LEU A 218 1.66 -1.95 -13.45
CA LEU A 218 1.85 -3.28 -12.86
C LEU A 218 3.32 -3.70 -12.88
N CYS A 219 3.91 -3.88 -11.70
CA CYS A 219 5.19 -4.52 -11.47
C CYS A 219 5.24 -5.08 -10.04
N ALA A 220 5.88 -6.25 -9.87
CA ALA A 220 6.11 -6.87 -8.59
C ALA A 220 7.58 -7.31 -8.49
N VAL A 221 8.16 -7.23 -7.30
CA VAL A 221 9.58 -7.54 -7.06
C VAL A 221 9.75 -8.36 -5.78
N SER A 222 10.77 -9.23 -5.72
CA SER A 222 11.10 -9.97 -4.51
C SER A 222 11.82 -9.09 -3.48
N HIS A 223 11.47 -9.25 -2.21
CA HIS A 223 11.94 -8.41 -1.10
C HIS A 223 12.81 -9.16 -0.07
N GLY A 224 13.01 -10.47 -0.25
CA GLY A 224 13.94 -11.28 0.54
C GLY A 224 15.41 -10.96 0.26
N ALA A 225 16.30 -11.47 1.11
CA ALA A 225 17.74 -11.21 1.06
C ALA A 225 18.43 -11.79 -0.20
N GLY A 226 17.83 -12.79 -0.86
CA GLY A 226 18.27 -13.27 -2.18
C GLY A 226 18.19 -12.18 -3.26
N SER A 227 18.79 -12.44 -4.41
CA SER A 227 18.79 -11.48 -5.54
C SER A 227 17.38 -11.13 -6.03
N LEU A 228 17.26 -9.97 -6.67
CA LEU A 228 16.01 -9.52 -7.28
C LEU A 228 15.43 -10.56 -8.25
N VAL A 229 14.15 -10.88 -8.03
CA VAL A 229 13.24 -11.40 -9.04
C VAL A 229 12.23 -10.30 -9.35
N LEU A 230 11.97 -10.00 -10.62
CA LEU A 230 11.04 -8.95 -11.05
C LEU A 230 10.00 -9.53 -12.01
N ALA A 231 8.72 -9.31 -11.75
CA ALA A 231 7.61 -9.63 -12.64
C ALA A 231 6.99 -8.35 -13.23
N CYS A 232 6.65 -8.39 -14.52
CA CYS A 232 6.03 -7.30 -15.27
C CYS A 232 5.19 -7.84 -16.44
N PRO A 233 4.28 -7.05 -17.04
CA PRO A 233 3.63 -7.44 -18.29
C PRO A 233 4.66 -7.76 -19.39
N GLY A 234 4.45 -8.85 -20.13
CA GLY A 234 5.25 -9.18 -21.29
C GLY A 234 4.95 -8.25 -22.48
N LEU A 235 5.42 -8.63 -23.67
CA LEU A 235 5.09 -7.91 -24.91
C LEU A 235 3.75 -8.36 -25.51
N GLN A 236 3.17 -9.45 -24.99
CA GLN A 236 1.91 -10.03 -25.46
C GLN A 236 0.79 -9.94 -24.42
N LYS A 237 -0.45 -9.88 -24.90
CA LYS A 237 -1.68 -9.85 -24.07
C LYS A 237 -1.74 -11.07 -23.15
N GLY A 238 -1.74 -10.83 -21.83
CA GLY A 238 -1.84 -11.90 -20.82
C GLY A 238 -0.54 -12.67 -20.56
N GLN A 239 0.56 -12.23 -21.18
CA GLN A 239 1.91 -12.68 -20.89
C GLN A 239 2.47 -11.91 -19.68
N VAL A 240 3.21 -12.60 -18.81
CA VAL A 240 4.04 -11.99 -17.76
C VAL A 240 5.50 -12.33 -18.04
N ARG A 241 6.35 -11.31 -18.05
CA ARG A 241 7.82 -11.41 -18.11
C ARG A 241 8.35 -11.44 -16.69
N VAL A 242 9.16 -12.44 -16.37
CA VAL A 242 9.82 -12.61 -15.06
C VAL A 242 11.33 -12.63 -15.27
N GLU A 243 12.06 -11.78 -14.55
CA GLU A 243 13.52 -11.67 -14.58
C GLU A 243 14.14 -12.20 -13.31
N HIS A 244 15.06 -13.15 -13.42
CA HIS A 244 15.87 -13.67 -12.30
C HIS A 244 17.28 -13.09 -12.37
N TYR A 245 17.57 -12.04 -11.60
CA TYR A 245 18.83 -11.30 -11.74
C TYR A 245 20.08 -12.09 -11.30
N ALA A 246 19.94 -13.04 -10.36
CA ALA A 246 21.05 -13.93 -9.96
C ALA A 246 21.53 -14.81 -11.12
N SER A 247 20.60 -15.50 -11.78
CA SER A 247 20.90 -16.46 -12.85
C SER A 247 20.91 -15.83 -14.24
N LYS A 248 20.56 -14.54 -14.35
CA LYS A 248 20.38 -13.79 -15.61
C LYS A 248 19.39 -14.47 -16.57
N ARG A 249 18.34 -15.10 -16.01
CA ARG A 249 17.31 -15.85 -16.76
C ARG A 249 16.02 -15.05 -16.85
N THR A 250 15.59 -14.75 -18.06
CA THR A 250 14.24 -14.24 -18.36
C THR A 250 13.29 -15.40 -18.63
N LYS A 251 12.05 -15.29 -18.13
CA LYS A 251 10.93 -16.20 -18.43
C LYS A 251 9.74 -15.41 -18.94
N PHE A 252 9.04 -15.95 -19.94
CA PHE A 252 7.80 -15.40 -20.47
C PHE A 252 6.69 -16.42 -20.24
N ILE A 253 5.76 -16.13 -19.34
CA ILE A 253 4.69 -17.03 -18.92
C ILE A 253 3.39 -16.56 -19.55
N MET A 254 2.72 -17.42 -20.33
CA MET A 254 1.37 -17.15 -20.85
C MET A 254 0.34 -17.45 -19.76
N THR A 255 0.02 -16.45 -18.95
CA THR A 255 -0.77 -16.64 -17.73
C THR A 255 -2.28 -16.71 -17.98
N HIS A 256 -2.79 -15.93 -18.93
CA HIS A 256 -4.22 -15.79 -19.26
C HIS A 256 -4.42 -15.38 -20.73
N ASP A 257 -5.59 -15.69 -21.32
CA ASP A 257 -5.97 -15.20 -22.67
C ASP A 257 -6.55 -13.77 -22.69
N SER A 258 -6.81 -13.19 -21.51
CA SER A 258 -7.19 -11.79 -21.33
C SER A 258 -6.02 -10.97 -20.76
N ARG A 259 -6.07 -9.63 -20.85
CA ARG A 259 -4.99 -8.79 -20.30
C ARG A 259 -4.81 -9.09 -18.80
N THR A 260 -3.57 -9.20 -18.33
CA THR A 260 -3.28 -9.31 -16.89
C THR A 260 -3.78 -8.04 -16.19
N ALA A 261 -4.44 -8.19 -15.04
CA ALA A 261 -5.08 -7.10 -14.30
C ALA A 261 -4.37 -6.81 -12.97
N CYS A 262 -3.90 -7.87 -12.30
CA CYS A 262 -3.11 -7.80 -11.07
C CYS A 262 -2.19 -9.04 -11.00
N PHE A 263 -1.01 -8.91 -10.40
CA PHE A 263 -0.13 -10.05 -10.07
C PHE A 263 0.78 -9.70 -8.88
N ALA A 264 1.20 -10.73 -8.14
CA ALA A 264 2.06 -10.61 -6.98
C ALA A 264 3.11 -11.72 -6.96
N LEU A 265 4.25 -11.45 -6.31
CA LEU A 265 5.31 -12.43 -6.05
C LEU A 265 5.31 -12.80 -4.56
N THR A 266 5.78 -14.00 -4.22
CA THR A 266 6.25 -14.29 -2.85
C THR A 266 7.49 -13.46 -2.52
N GLN A 267 7.79 -13.30 -1.23
CA GLN A 267 8.91 -12.47 -0.77
C GLN A 267 10.27 -12.91 -1.32
N ASP A 268 10.46 -14.21 -1.55
CA ASP A 268 11.62 -14.86 -2.17
C ASP A 268 11.60 -14.87 -3.71
N GLY A 269 10.49 -14.47 -4.33
CA GLY A 269 10.27 -14.49 -5.77
C GLY A 269 10.04 -15.86 -6.40
N GLN A 270 9.85 -16.95 -5.63
CA GLN A 270 9.68 -18.31 -6.19
C GLN A 270 8.29 -18.57 -6.80
N LEU A 271 7.24 -17.93 -6.26
CA LEU A 271 5.87 -18.06 -6.76
C LEU A 271 5.34 -16.74 -7.31
N LEU A 272 4.51 -16.84 -8.35
CA LEU A 272 3.81 -15.73 -9.00
C LEU A 272 2.30 -16.02 -9.00
N ALA A 273 1.52 -15.23 -8.26
CA ALA A 273 0.07 -15.22 -8.36
C ALA A 273 -0.36 -14.22 -9.43
N THR A 274 -1.31 -14.59 -10.32
CA THR A 274 -1.80 -13.72 -11.39
C THR A 274 -3.32 -13.76 -11.55
N ALA A 275 -3.92 -12.60 -11.78
CA ALA A 275 -5.29 -12.44 -12.23
C ALA A 275 -5.36 -11.62 -13.52
N SER A 276 -6.36 -11.89 -14.36
CA SER A 276 -6.59 -11.15 -15.61
C SER A 276 -7.91 -10.39 -15.59
N THR A 277 -8.15 -9.56 -16.61
CA THR A 277 -9.36 -8.71 -16.75
C THR A 277 -10.71 -9.45 -16.80
N LYS A 278 -10.71 -10.79 -16.72
CA LYS A 278 -11.90 -11.64 -16.44
C LYS A 278 -12.18 -11.79 -14.93
N GLY A 279 -11.17 -11.77 -14.07
CA GLY A 279 -11.27 -11.83 -12.59
C GLY A 279 -11.92 -13.07 -11.97
N THR A 280 -12.32 -14.07 -12.76
CA THR A 280 -12.94 -15.31 -12.28
C THR A 280 -11.93 -16.30 -11.69
N LEU A 281 -10.71 -16.28 -12.22
CA LEU A 281 -9.63 -17.20 -11.88
C LEU A 281 -8.36 -16.44 -11.49
N VAL A 282 -7.70 -16.92 -10.43
CA VAL A 282 -6.35 -16.55 -10.04
C VAL A 282 -5.45 -17.78 -10.24
N ARG A 283 -4.24 -17.60 -10.77
CA ARG A 283 -3.32 -18.70 -11.11
C ARG A 283 -1.97 -18.51 -10.47
N ILE A 284 -1.45 -19.57 -9.86
CA ILE A 284 -0.16 -19.60 -9.18
C ILE A 284 0.86 -20.35 -10.03
N PHE A 285 1.97 -19.70 -10.35
CA PHE A 285 3.04 -20.24 -11.18
C PHE A 285 4.36 -20.34 -10.40
N ASN A 286 5.17 -21.34 -10.72
CA ASN A 286 6.60 -21.34 -10.39
C ASN A 286 7.31 -20.33 -11.30
N THR A 287 8.14 -19.45 -10.76
CA THR A 287 8.83 -18.41 -11.55
C THR A 287 10.07 -18.89 -12.28
N ALA A 288 10.72 -19.97 -11.81
CA ALA A 288 12.01 -20.44 -12.29
C ALA A 288 11.90 -21.31 -13.57
N ASP A 289 10.79 -22.02 -13.75
CA ASP A 289 10.48 -22.78 -14.98
C ASP A 289 9.30 -22.20 -15.78
N GLY A 290 8.27 -21.64 -15.10
CA GLY A 290 7.04 -21.12 -15.68
C GLY A 290 5.82 -22.05 -15.55
N THR A 291 5.92 -23.13 -14.77
CA THR A 291 4.83 -24.11 -14.60
C THR A 291 3.65 -23.55 -13.82
N LEU A 292 2.42 -23.89 -14.25
CA LEU A 292 1.19 -23.63 -13.51
C LEU A 292 1.05 -24.67 -12.38
N LEU A 293 1.03 -24.21 -11.13
CA LEU A 293 0.99 -25.06 -9.94
C LEU A 293 -0.45 -25.24 -9.41
N GLN A 294 -1.23 -24.16 -9.38
CA GLN A 294 -2.59 -24.17 -8.80
C GLN A 294 -3.47 -23.14 -9.52
N GLU A 295 -4.75 -23.46 -9.70
CA GLU A 295 -5.78 -22.53 -10.21
C GLU A 295 -6.89 -22.36 -9.17
N LEU A 296 -7.15 -21.12 -8.80
CA LEU A 296 -8.07 -20.69 -7.75
C LEU A 296 -9.26 -19.99 -8.37
N ARG A 297 -10.46 -20.26 -7.87
CA ARG A 297 -11.75 -19.72 -8.33
C ARG A 297 -12.28 -18.70 -7.35
N ARG A 298 -12.22 -17.42 -7.73
CA ARG A 298 -12.80 -16.30 -6.97
C ARG A 298 -14.31 -16.19 -7.19
N GLY A 299 -14.82 -16.60 -8.36
CA GLY A 299 -16.26 -16.70 -8.60
C GLY A 299 -16.63 -17.13 -10.01
N ALA A 300 -17.93 -17.16 -10.29
CA ALA A 300 -18.47 -17.38 -11.63
C ALA A 300 -18.46 -16.09 -12.47
N ASP A 301 -18.92 -14.98 -11.88
CA ASP A 301 -19.05 -13.69 -12.55
C ASP A 301 -17.72 -12.97 -12.77
N ARG A 302 -17.70 -12.08 -13.76
CA ARG A 302 -16.57 -11.19 -14.01
C ARG A 302 -16.38 -10.22 -12.84
N ALA A 303 -15.12 -10.01 -12.46
CA ALA A 303 -14.70 -9.05 -11.45
C ALA A 303 -13.46 -8.28 -11.93
N GLU A 304 -13.25 -7.09 -11.39
CA GLU A 304 -11.95 -6.42 -11.38
C GLU A 304 -11.21 -6.78 -10.09
N ILE A 305 -10.01 -7.36 -10.23
CA ILE A 305 -9.16 -7.71 -9.08
C ILE A 305 -8.28 -6.50 -8.75
N TYR A 306 -8.36 -6.03 -7.51
CA TYR A 306 -7.58 -4.90 -7.02
C TYR A 306 -6.21 -5.38 -6.51
N SER A 307 -6.20 -6.29 -5.52
CA SER A 307 -4.96 -6.77 -4.88
C SER A 307 -4.89 -8.29 -4.79
N LEU A 308 -3.65 -8.79 -4.80
CA LEU A 308 -3.25 -10.17 -4.55
C LEU A 308 -2.09 -10.14 -3.56
N ALA A 309 -2.15 -10.91 -2.48
CA ALA A 309 -1.05 -11.03 -1.52
C ALA A 309 -0.85 -12.47 -1.05
N PHE A 310 0.39 -12.91 -0.94
CA PHE A 310 0.76 -14.18 -0.31
C PHE A 310 0.96 -13.99 1.19
N SER A 311 0.72 -15.03 2.00
CA SER A 311 1.30 -15.09 3.35
C SER A 311 2.82 -15.21 3.27
N SER A 312 3.53 -14.80 4.33
CA SER A 312 4.98 -15.00 4.47
C SER A 312 5.40 -16.48 4.37
N THR A 313 4.51 -17.40 4.74
CA THR A 313 4.68 -18.85 4.61
C THR A 313 4.35 -19.42 3.22
N ALA A 314 3.82 -18.60 2.30
CA ALA A 314 3.25 -19.01 1.02
C ALA A 314 2.17 -20.11 1.08
N GLN A 315 1.54 -20.31 2.24
CA GLN A 315 0.43 -21.24 2.45
C GLN A 315 -0.95 -20.63 2.13
N TRP A 316 -1.03 -19.31 2.06
CA TRP A 316 -2.28 -18.58 1.85
C TRP A 316 -2.14 -17.51 0.77
N LEU A 317 -3.23 -17.25 0.04
CA LEU A 317 -3.37 -16.10 -0.84
C LEU A 317 -4.62 -15.30 -0.50
N ALA A 318 -4.48 -14.00 -0.25
CA ALA A 318 -5.57 -13.04 -0.11
C ALA A 318 -5.83 -12.34 -1.46
N VAL A 319 -7.10 -12.12 -1.79
CA VAL A 319 -7.57 -11.55 -3.06
C VAL A 319 -8.71 -10.57 -2.80
N SER A 320 -8.60 -9.32 -3.25
CA SER A 320 -9.68 -8.32 -3.21
C SER A 320 -10.25 -8.01 -4.61
N SER A 321 -11.51 -7.59 -4.68
CA SER A 321 -12.16 -7.27 -5.97
C SER A 321 -13.28 -6.24 -5.86
N ASP A 322 -13.78 -5.80 -7.02
CA ASP A 322 -14.96 -4.93 -7.17
C ASP A 322 -16.28 -5.50 -6.60
N LYS A 323 -16.30 -6.76 -6.16
CA LYS A 323 -17.49 -7.46 -5.64
C LYS A 323 -17.71 -7.34 -4.13
N GLY A 324 -17.08 -6.35 -3.49
CA GLY A 324 -17.20 -6.15 -2.04
C GLY A 324 -16.72 -7.35 -1.22
N THR A 325 -15.87 -8.23 -1.78
CA THR A 325 -15.36 -9.42 -1.09
C THR A 325 -13.83 -9.47 -1.10
N VAL A 326 -13.27 -9.84 0.05
CA VAL A 326 -11.91 -10.34 0.20
C VAL A 326 -11.97 -11.84 0.41
N HIS A 327 -11.23 -12.59 -0.39
CA HIS A 327 -11.15 -14.05 -0.34
C HIS A 327 -9.76 -14.50 0.11
N VAL A 328 -9.69 -15.48 1.02
CA VAL A 328 -8.46 -16.21 1.37
C VAL A 328 -8.53 -17.63 0.82
N PHE A 329 -7.48 -18.04 0.10
CA PHE A 329 -7.32 -19.37 -0.49
C PHE A 329 -6.18 -20.13 0.19
N SER A 330 -6.35 -21.44 0.36
CA SER A 330 -5.27 -22.36 0.75
C SER A 330 -4.38 -22.69 -0.45
N LEU A 331 -3.07 -22.58 -0.29
CA LEU A 331 -2.09 -22.91 -1.32
C LEU A 331 -1.49 -24.29 -1.06
N LYS A 332 -1.78 -25.24 -1.95
CA LYS A 332 -1.39 -26.66 -1.81
C LYS A 332 -0.05 -26.94 -2.49
N ILE A 333 0.90 -26.02 -2.29
CA ILE A 333 2.18 -25.97 -2.99
C ILE A 333 3.28 -26.37 -2.01
N ASN A 334 4.00 -27.45 -2.32
CA ASN A 334 5.17 -27.87 -1.54
C ASN A 334 6.35 -26.94 -1.88
N PRO A 335 6.85 -26.10 -0.95
CA PRO A 335 7.91 -25.12 -1.25
C PRO A 335 9.31 -25.74 -1.41
N GLY A 336 9.42 -27.06 -1.33
CA GLY A 336 10.70 -27.80 -1.28
C GLY A 336 10.83 -28.94 -2.29
N SER A 337 10.09 -28.94 -3.40
CA SER A 337 10.31 -29.88 -4.51
C SER A 337 11.45 -29.37 -5.39
N PRO A 338 12.65 -30.00 -5.43
CA PRO A 338 13.72 -29.55 -6.32
C PRO A 338 13.35 -29.85 -7.76
N VAL A 339 13.71 -28.96 -8.69
CA VAL A 339 13.67 -29.27 -10.12
C VAL A 339 14.81 -30.24 -10.41
N ILE A 340 14.53 -31.54 -10.34
CA ILE A 340 15.47 -32.58 -10.78
C ILE A 340 15.57 -32.47 -12.29
N ASP A 341 16.74 -32.03 -12.77
CA ASP A 341 17.01 -31.89 -14.20
C ASP A 341 17.00 -33.27 -14.85
N ARG A 342 16.02 -33.53 -15.73
CA ARG A 342 15.57 -34.89 -16.03
C ARG A 342 16.34 -35.52 -17.20
N SER A 343 17.67 -35.56 -17.07
CA SER A 343 18.60 -35.98 -18.11
C SER A 343 19.57 -37.08 -17.68
N GLN A 344 19.06 -38.23 -17.22
CA GLN A 344 19.70 -39.55 -17.43
C GLN A 344 18.73 -40.70 -17.18
N ILE A 345 19.15 -41.92 -17.52
CA ILE A 345 18.32 -43.12 -17.75
C ILE A 345 18.86 -44.32 -16.92
N THR A 346 18.04 -45.37 -16.79
CA THR A 346 18.31 -46.74 -16.27
C THR A 346 18.43 -46.98 -14.75
N ASN A 347 17.47 -47.80 -14.28
CA ASN A 347 17.64 -49.03 -13.49
C ASN A 347 17.57 -49.09 -11.94
N GLU A 348 16.52 -49.83 -11.52
CA GLU A 348 16.45 -50.90 -10.50
C GLU A 348 16.09 -50.65 -9.01
N HIS A 349 14.90 -51.20 -8.69
CA HIS A 349 14.49 -52.00 -7.52
C HIS A 349 14.65 -51.54 -6.06
N ASN A 350 13.46 -51.50 -5.41
CA ASN A 350 13.16 -51.86 -4.00
C ASN A 350 13.81 -50.97 -2.91
N LEU A 351 13.12 -50.59 -1.82
CA LEU A 351 12.06 -51.28 -1.08
C LEU A 351 10.89 -50.35 -0.71
N ALA A 352 9.75 -50.94 -0.34
CA ALA A 352 8.57 -50.22 0.12
C ALA A 352 8.52 -50.11 1.66
N VAL A 353 8.16 -48.93 2.15
CA VAL A 353 7.61 -48.73 3.51
C VAL A 353 6.30 -47.95 3.34
N THR A 354 5.17 -48.64 3.46
CA THR A 354 3.84 -48.03 3.33
C THR A 354 3.37 -47.44 4.65
N SER A 355 2.86 -46.21 4.62
CA SER A 355 2.03 -45.61 5.68
C SER A 355 0.72 -45.11 5.07
N PRO A 356 -0.45 -45.36 5.68
CA PRO A 356 -1.73 -45.20 5.00
C PRO A 356 -2.28 -43.76 5.10
N ALA A 357 -2.25 -43.02 3.98
CA ALA A 357 -3.00 -41.77 3.84
C ALA A 357 -3.49 -41.52 2.40
N SER A 358 -4.80 -41.35 2.25
CA SER A 358 -5.45 -40.57 1.18
C SER A 358 -5.15 -40.93 -0.29
N SER A 359 -5.34 -42.20 -0.67
CA SER A 359 -5.41 -42.59 -2.09
C SER A 359 -6.75 -42.25 -2.75
N LEU A 360 -6.98 -40.98 -3.09
CA LEU A 360 -8.06 -40.56 -4.02
C LEU A 360 -7.49 -40.25 -5.42
N SER A 361 -6.92 -41.28 -6.02
CA SER A 361 -6.38 -41.25 -7.37
C SER A 361 -7.39 -41.76 -8.40
N PHE A 362 -7.76 -40.89 -9.34
CA PHE A 362 -8.44 -41.19 -10.62
C PHE A 362 -9.82 -41.88 -10.58
N PHE A 363 -10.86 -41.06 -10.72
CA PHE A 363 -11.90 -41.35 -11.71
C PHE A 363 -11.72 -40.42 -12.91
N LYS A 364 -11.31 -40.97 -14.06
CA LYS A 364 -11.28 -40.26 -15.36
C LYS A 364 -12.61 -40.53 -16.08
N GLY A 365 -13.40 -39.48 -16.34
CA GLY A 365 -14.68 -39.64 -17.04
C GLY A 365 -15.37 -38.32 -17.40
N VAL A 366 -14.89 -37.65 -18.44
CA VAL A 366 -15.60 -36.56 -19.16
C VAL A 366 -16.18 -35.44 -18.27
N LEU A 367 -15.33 -34.83 -17.43
CA LEU A 367 -15.64 -33.53 -16.81
C LEU A 367 -14.70 -32.45 -17.38
N PRO A 368 -15.20 -31.26 -17.78
CA PRO A 368 -14.35 -30.19 -18.28
C PRO A 368 -13.31 -29.74 -17.23
N LYS A 369 -12.08 -29.42 -17.67
CA LYS A 369 -10.98 -28.95 -16.79
C LYS A 369 -11.32 -27.75 -15.90
N TYR A 370 -12.39 -27.03 -16.19
CA TYR A 370 -12.91 -25.91 -15.40
C TYR A 370 -13.43 -26.32 -14.00
N PHE A 371 -13.70 -27.62 -13.77
CA PHE A 371 -14.21 -28.14 -12.50
C PHE A 371 -13.15 -28.47 -11.43
N SER A 372 -11.85 -28.34 -11.74
CA SER A 372 -10.77 -28.59 -10.76
C SER A 372 -10.19 -27.33 -10.11
N SER A 373 -10.77 -26.14 -10.35
CA SER A 373 -10.33 -24.88 -9.77
C SER A 373 -10.83 -24.75 -8.31
N GLU A 374 -9.96 -24.43 -7.36
CA GLU A 374 -10.29 -24.48 -5.93
C GLU A 374 -10.93 -23.16 -5.42
N TRP A 375 -11.97 -23.27 -4.60
CA TRP A 375 -12.68 -22.11 -4.03
C TRP A 375 -11.94 -21.52 -2.82
N SER A 376 -12.33 -20.32 -2.38
CA SER A 376 -11.78 -19.68 -1.19
C SER A 376 -12.15 -20.44 0.08
N LEU A 377 -11.19 -20.59 1.00
CA LEU A 377 -11.40 -21.15 2.33
C LEU A 377 -12.24 -20.18 3.17
N ALA A 378 -11.85 -18.91 3.20
CA ALA A 378 -12.52 -17.88 4.00
C ALA A 378 -12.80 -16.61 3.19
N GLN A 379 -13.79 -15.83 3.62
CA GLN A 379 -14.22 -14.59 2.97
C GLN A 379 -14.61 -13.49 3.97
N PHE A 380 -14.40 -12.23 3.59
CA PHE A 380 -14.86 -11.05 4.34
C PHE A 380 -15.61 -10.10 3.42
N HIS A 381 -16.71 -9.53 3.92
CA HIS A 381 -17.57 -8.61 3.17
C HIS A 381 -17.20 -7.15 3.46
N LEU A 382 -17.23 -6.33 2.42
CA LEU A 382 -16.83 -4.92 2.39
C LEU A 382 -17.87 -4.09 1.63
N ILE A 383 -17.82 -2.77 1.78
CA ILE A 383 -18.69 -1.85 1.06
C ILE A 383 -18.29 -1.82 -0.42
N GLU A 384 -19.21 -2.16 -1.34
CA GLU A 384 -18.96 -2.08 -2.78
C GLU A 384 -18.67 -0.63 -3.24
N GLY A 385 -17.90 -0.48 -4.32
CA GLY A 385 -17.58 0.82 -4.91
C GLY A 385 -16.28 1.47 -4.44
N SER A 386 -15.74 1.09 -3.27
CA SER A 386 -14.36 1.43 -2.88
C SER A 386 -13.35 0.43 -3.49
N GLN A 387 -12.08 0.85 -3.60
CA GLN A 387 -10.98 -0.05 -3.94
C GLN A 387 -10.22 -0.43 -2.68
N TYR A 388 -9.94 -1.72 -2.52
CA TYR A 388 -9.26 -2.25 -1.34
C TYR A 388 -7.99 -3.01 -1.72
N ILE A 389 -6.89 -2.73 -1.02
CA ILE A 389 -5.68 -3.56 -1.05
C ILE A 389 -5.62 -4.46 0.19
N VAL A 390 -4.96 -5.61 0.08
CA VAL A 390 -4.89 -6.63 1.14
C VAL A 390 -3.48 -7.12 1.36
N ALA A 391 -3.16 -7.45 2.60
CA ALA A 391 -1.95 -8.14 3.02
C ALA A 391 -2.26 -9.10 4.18
N PHE A 392 -1.36 -10.05 4.47
CA PHE A 392 -1.46 -10.82 5.72
C PHE A 392 -0.80 -10.04 6.87
N GLY A 393 -1.46 -10.01 8.02
CA GLY A 393 -0.94 -9.36 9.21
C GLY A 393 0.17 -10.18 9.88
N HIS A 394 0.90 -9.54 10.79
CA HIS A 394 1.92 -10.21 11.61
C HIS A 394 1.30 -11.20 12.62
N GLN A 395 0.04 -11.00 12.99
CA GLN A 395 -0.73 -11.89 13.86
C GLN A 395 -1.24 -13.10 13.05
N LYS A 396 -1.15 -14.30 13.64
CA LYS A 396 -1.48 -15.56 12.95
C LYS A 396 -2.91 -15.56 12.41
N ASN A 397 -3.04 -15.97 11.15
CA ASN A 397 -4.31 -16.07 10.42
C ASN A 397 -5.09 -14.74 10.35
N THR A 398 -4.39 -13.60 10.28
CA THR A 398 -5.01 -12.29 10.06
C THR A 398 -4.74 -11.74 8.66
N VAL A 399 -5.70 -11.01 8.12
CA VAL A 399 -5.61 -10.20 6.91
C VAL A 399 -5.81 -8.74 7.32
N VAL A 400 -4.95 -7.86 6.83
CA VAL A 400 -5.12 -6.40 6.92
C VAL A 400 -5.66 -5.91 5.58
N ILE A 401 -6.69 -5.07 5.61
CA ILE A 401 -7.38 -4.53 4.44
C ILE A 401 -7.34 -3.01 4.53
N LEU A 402 -6.92 -2.34 3.46
CA LEU A 402 -6.88 -0.87 3.35
C LEU A 402 -7.74 -0.42 2.18
N GLY A 403 -8.66 0.52 2.41
CA GLY A 403 -9.58 1.06 1.40
C GLY A 403 -9.25 2.51 1.02
N LEU A 404 -9.55 2.89 -0.24
CA LEU A 404 -9.44 4.29 -0.71
C LEU A 404 -10.52 5.23 -0.12
N ASP A 405 -11.48 4.69 0.62
CA ASP A 405 -12.41 5.42 1.50
C ASP A 405 -11.81 5.73 2.89
N GLY A 406 -10.53 5.42 3.10
CA GLY A 406 -9.82 5.62 4.36
C GLY A 406 -10.03 4.50 5.37
N SER A 407 -10.68 3.39 5.01
CA SER A 407 -10.90 2.25 5.91
C SER A 407 -9.61 1.47 6.16
N PHE A 408 -9.38 1.08 7.40
CA PHE A 408 -8.48 0.02 7.83
C PHE A 408 -9.31 -1.08 8.49
N TYR A 409 -9.15 -2.33 8.08
CA TYR A 409 -9.70 -3.50 8.78
C TYR A 409 -8.59 -4.49 9.13
N ARG A 410 -8.72 -5.13 10.29
CA ARG A 410 -8.00 -6.35 10.63
C ARG A 410 -9.02 -7.48 10.80
N CYS A 411 -8.94 -8.51 9.97
CA CYS A 411 -9.87 -9.63 10.00
C CYS A 411 -9.13 -10.95 10.24
N GLN A 412 -9.68 -11.84 11.06
CA GLN A 412 -9.13 -13.17 11.34
C GLN A 412 -9.93 -14.25 10.62
N PHE A 413 -9.24 -15.21 10.02
CA PHE A 413 -9.84 -16.39 9.40
C PHE A 413 -9.52 -17.68 10.18
N ASP A 414 -10.45 -18.62 10.17
CA ASP A 414 -10.18 -19.99 10.62
C ASP A 414 -9.40 -20.74 9.52
N PRO A 415 -8.16 -21.21 9.77
CA PRO A 415 -7.35 -21.92 8.77
C PRO A 415 -7.76 -23.39 8.54
N VAL A 416 -8.69 -23.92 9.34
CA VAL A 416 -9.20 -25.30 9.27
C VAL A 416 -10.60 -25.32 8.68
N ASN A 417 -11.54 -24.56 9.26
CA ASN A 417 -12.95 -24.57 8.87
C ASN A 417 -13.29 -23.49 7.83
N GLY A 418 -12.52 -22.41 7.75
CA GLY A 418 -12.78 -21.30 6.84
C GLY A 418 -14.05 -20.52 7.20
N GLY A 419 -14.84 -20.16 6.18
CA GLY A 419 -16.11 -19.45 6.35
C GLY A 419 -15.97 -17.92 6.35
N GLU A 420 -16.80 -17.23 7.12
CA GLU A 420 -16.72 -15.77 7.25
C GLU A 420 -15.61 -15.36 8.23
N MET A 421 -14.84 -14.33 7.88
CA MET A 421 -13.76 -13.81 8.72
C MET A 421 -14.31 -12.91 9.83
N THR A 422 -13.81 -13.08 11.06
CA THR A 422 -14.14 -12.20 12.19
C THR A 422 -13.36 -10.89 12.07
N GLN A 423 -14.06 -9.75 12.04
CA GLN A 423 -13.43 -8.44 12.19
C GLN A 423 -12.90 -8.30 13.64
N LEU A 424 -11.59 -8.08 13.79
CA LEU A 424 -10.94 -7.82 15.08
C LEU A 424 -10.79 -6.32 15.35
N GLU A 425 -10.57 -5.52 14.31
CA GLU A 425 -10.26 -4.09 14.39
C GLU A 425 -10.80 -3.36 13.16
N TYR A 426 -11.28 -2.12 13.35
CA TYR A 426 -11.64 -1.21 12.28
C TYR A 426 -11.26 0.22 12.67
N HIS A 427 -10.67 0.97 11.74
CA HIS A 427 -10.38 2.40 11.86
C HIS A 427 -10.73 3.12 10.55
N ASN A 428 -11.00 4.43 10.58
CA ASN A 428 -10.98 5.26 9.38
C ASN A 428 -9.84 6.28 9.48
N PHE A 429 -8.70 6.02 8.85
CA PHE A 429 -7.47 6.79 9.04
C PHE A 429 -7.49 8.20 8.40
N LEU A 430 -8.56 8.56 7.67
CA LEU A 430 -8.78 9.93 7.19
C LEU A 430 -9.53 10.79 8.20
N LYS A 431 -10.33 10.17 9.08
CA LYS A 431 -11.12 10.83 10.12
C LYS A 431 -10.45 10.58 11.48
N PRO A 432 -9.77 11.57 12.09
CA PRO A 432 -9.35 11.40 13.48
C PRO A 432 -10.59 11.08 14.33
N GLU A 433 -10.46 10.17 15.29
CA GLU A 433 -11.53 9.90 16.24
C GLU A 433 -11.93 11.21 16.93
N ALA A 434 -13.23 11.40 17.13
CA ALA A 434 -13.71 12.55 17.88
C ALA A 434 -13.22 12.42 19.32
N ALA A 435 -12.33 13.31 19.74
CA ALA A 435 -11.95 13.43 21.15
C ALA A 435 -13.21 13.80 21.96
N PHE A 436 -13.64 12.86 22.81
CA PHE A 436 -14.80 12.97 23.69
C PHE A 436 -14.47 13.75 24.97
#